data_AF-A0A060H9J9-F1
#
_entry.id   AF-A0A060H9J9-F1
#
_cell.length_a   1.000
_cell.length_b   1.000
_cell.length_c   1.000
_cell.angle_alpha   90.00
_cell.angle_beta   90.00
_cell.angle_gamma   90.00
#
_symmetry.space_group_name_H-M   'P 1'
#
loop_
_entity.id
_entity.type
_entity.pdbx_description
1 polymer ?
#
loop_
_entity_poly.entity_id
_entity_poly.type
_entity_poly.pdbx_seq_one_letter_code
_entity_poly.pdbx_strand_id
1 'polypeptide(L)'
;MSTATLENAPAPGGARFTKINDIYGNHIITRDNHTELEWLAGFVGIWTNQDSCYGVAANVCRRLTVGGYEDWHVPTLKEALSANGADEFWYWGDSGTWIWTCTPDIDERRGETWVVKFGKDHAFKAPRTTPYHVRPVRGQMRTDATATPKAGA
;
A
#
# COMPACT_ATOMS: atom_id res chain seq x y z
N MET A 1 -31.73 -8.18 2.61
CA MET A 1 -30.39 -7.87 2.08
C MET A 1 -29.39 -8.39 3.09
N SER A 2 -28.74 -9.52 2.82
CA SER A 2 -27.77 -10.14 3.75
C SER A 2 -26.39 -9.54 3.52
N THR A 3 -25.87 -8.85 4.52
CA THR A 3 -24.46 -8.55 4.69
C THR A 3 -23.70 -9.85 4.92
N ALA A 4 -22.99 -10.35 3.91
CA ALA A 4 -22.15 -11.53 4.00
C ALA A 4 -20.83 -11.17 4.69
N THR A 5 -20.55 -11.83 5.80
CA THR A 5 -19.38 -11.63 6.66
C THR A 5 -18.13 -12.20 5.98
N LEU A 6 -17.08 -11.38 5.84
CA LEU A 6 -15.73 -11.83 5.48
C LEU A 6 -15.25 -12.83 6.54
N GLU A 7 -14.85 -14.02 6.11
CA GLU A 7 -14.38 -15.08 7.00
C GLU A 7 -12.97 -14.74 7.51
N ASN A 8 -12.89 -14.01 8.62
CA ASN A 8 -11.66 -13.86 9.39
C ASN A 8 -11.41 -15.16 10.14
N ALA A 9 -10.61 -16.08 9.56
CA ALA A 9 -9.99 -17.14 10.35
C ALA A 9 -8.73 -16.57 11.02
N PRO A 10 -8.69 -16.36 12.35
CA PRO A 10 -7.45 -15.99 13.02
C PRO A 10 -6.54 -17.21 13.02
N ALA A 11 -5.32 -17.07 12.47
CA ALA A 11 -4.29 -18.06 12.71
C ALA A 11 -3.98 -18.14 14.22
N PRO A 12 -3.76 -19.34 14.79
CA PRO A 12 -3.39 -19.47 16.20
C PRO A 12 -2.08 -18.72 16.44
N GLY A 13 -2.03 -17.96 17.54
CA GLY A 13 -1.10 -16.84 17.76
C GLY A 13 0.35 -17.05 17.31
N GLY A 14 0.90 -16.08 16.57
CA GLY A 14 2.33 -16.00 16.23
C GLY A 14 2.67 -15.45 14.84
N ALA A 15 1.75 -15.48 13.88
CA ALA A 15 2.02 -14.98 12.53
C ALA A 15 1.78 -13.46 12.43
N ARG A 16 2.84 -12.71 12.11
CA ARG A 16 2.76 -11.25 11.90
C ARG A 16 1.81 -10.89 10.74
N PHE A 17 1.80 -11.67 9.67
CA PHE A 17 0.98 -11.40 8.50
C PHE A 17 -0.08 -12.49 8.30
N THR A 18 -1.27 -12.09 7.86
CA THR A 18 -2.41 -12.98 7.60
C THR A 18 -2.96 -12.75 6.19
N LYS A 19 -3.18 -13.84 5.45
CA LYS A 19 -3.85 -13.81 4.15
C LYS A 19 -5.36 -13.78 4.38
N ILE A 20 -6.03 -12.80 3.78
CA ILE A 20 -7.49 -12.71 3.70
C ILE A 20 -7.87 -13.05 2.27
N ASN A 21 -8.74 -14.05 2.13
CA ASN A 21 -9.18 -14.56 0.84
C ASN A 21 -10.60 -14.08 0.52
N ASP A 22 -10.93 -14.04 -0.77
CA ASP A 22 -12.31 -13.86 -1.23
C ASP A 22 -13.13 -15.16 -1.07
N ILE A 23 -14.41 -15.10 -1.45
CA ILE A 23 -15.34 -16.25 -1.39
C ILE A 23 -14.93 -17.42 -2.31
N TYR A 24 -13.98 -17.21 -3.21
CA TYR A 24 -13.45 -18.22 -4.12
C TYR A 24 -12.10 -18.77 -3.65
N GLY A 25 -11.61 -18.34 -2.48
CA GLY A 25 -10.32 -18.75 -1.94
C GLY A 25 -9.11 -18.01 -2.51
N ASN A 26 -9.31 -16.95 -3.29
CA ASN A 26 -8.20 -16.15 -3.81
C ASN A 26 -7.69 -15.18 -2.75
N HIS A 27 -6.37 -15.12 -2.55
CA HIS A 27 -5.74 -14.14 -1.66
C HIS A 27 -5.88 -12.72 -2.22
N ILE A 28 -6.63 -11.87 -1.51
CA ILE A 28 -6.93 -10.50 -1.94
C ILE A 28 -6.31 -9.44 -1.03
N ILE A 29 -6.10 -9.74 0.25
CA ILE A 29 -5.57 -8.78 1.23
C ILE A 29 -4.57 -9.48 2.16
N THR A 30 -3.43 -8.85 2.40
CA THR A 30 -2.47 -9.21 3.45
C THR A 30 -2.65 -8.27 4.63
N ARG A 31 -3.11 -8.77 5.79
CA ARG A 31 -3.15 -8.00 7.03
C ARG A 31 -1.84 -8.13 7.80
N ASP A 32 -1.27 -7.02 8.24
CA ASP A 32 -0.20 -6.98 9.25
C ASP A 32 -0.84 -6.87 10.64
N ASN A 33 -0.84 -7.96 11.41
CA ASN A 33 -1.44 -8.01 12.74
C ASN A 33 -0.69 -7.15 13.78
N HIS A 34 0.52 -6.66 13.45
CA HIS A 34 1.26 -5.77 14.34
C HIS A 34 0.86 -4.31 14.17
N THR A 35 0.62 -3.87 12.93
CA THR A 35 0.25 -2.47 12.63
C THR A 35 -1.23 -2.29 12.33
N GLU A 36 -1.98 -3.39 12.21
CA GLU A 36 -3.37 -3.45 11.74
C GLU A 36 -3.56 -2.88 10.32
N LEU A 37 -2.47 -2.63 9.60
CA LEU A 37 -2.50 -2.25 8.19
C LEU A 37 -2.89 -3.44 7.32
N GLU A 38 -3.66 -3.16 6.29
CA GLU A 38 -4.04 -4.13 5.28
C GLU A 38 -3.52 -3.70 3.92
N TRP A 39 -2.85 -4.62 3.26
CA TRP A 39 -2.21 -4.42 1.96
C TRP A 39 -2.95 -5.21 0.91
N LEU A 40 -3.17 -4.62 -0.25
CA LEU A 40 -3.66 -5.38 -1.40
C LEU A 40 -2.70 -6.56 -1.66
N ALA A 41 -3.19 -7.78 -1.91
CA ALA A 41 -2.32 -8.95 -2.15
C ALA A 41 -1.43 -8.81 -3.41
N GLY A 42 -1.87 -8.01 -4.38
CA GLY A 42 -1.17 -7.66 -5.61
C GLY A 42 -0.88 -6.16 -5.73
N PHE A 43 -1.04 -5.62 -6.94
CA PHE A 43 -0.87 -4.20 -7.24
C PHE A 43 -1.91 -3.72 -8.24
N VAL A 44 -2.21 -2.42 -8.24
CA VAL A 44 -3.22 -1.81 -9.14
C VAL A 44 -2.65 -1.34 -10.47
N GLY A 45 -1.33 -1.38 -10.63
CA GLY A 45 -0.61 -1.16 -11.87
C GLY A 45 0.79 -0.63 -11.61
N ILE A 46 1.47 -0.30 -12.71
CA ILE A 46 2.74 0.42 -12.69
C ILE A 46 2.43 1.85 -13.12
N TRP A 47 2.67 2.82 -12.25
CA TRP A 47 2.25 4.21 -12.43
C TRP A 47 3.38 5.17 -12.09
N THR A 48 3.30 6.39 -12.62
CA THR A 48 4.16 7.50 -12.21
C THR A 48 3.54 8.24 -11.02
N ASN A 49 4.37 8.97 -10.27
CA ASN A 49 3.96 9.77 -9.13
C ASN A 49 4.15 11.28 -9.36
N GLN A 50 3.94 11.72 -10.62
CA GLN A 50 4.24 13.09 -11.08
C GLN A 50 3.59 14.17 -10.19
N ASP A 51 2.35 13.93 -9.73
CA ASP A 51 1.58 14.83 -8.86
C ASP A 51 1.45 14.34 -7.39
N SER A 52 2.39 13.54 -6.90
CA SER A 52 2.44 13.09 -5.49
C SER A 52 1.18 12.31 -5.03
N CYS A 53 0.82 12.40 -3.74
CA CYS A 53 -0.36 11.79 -3.11
C CYS A 53 -1.73 12.17 -3.70
N TYR A 54 -1.75 13.01 -4.74
CA TYR A 54 -2.94 13.37 -5.51
C TYR A 54 -2.88 12.93 -6.98
N GLY A 55 -1.74 12.42 -7.44
CA GLY A 55 -1.52 12.00 -8.82
C GLY A 55 -2.25 10.72 -9.22
N VAL A 56 -1.93 10.24 -10.42
CA VAL A 56 -2.60 9.08 -11.04
C VAL A 56 -2.61 7.87 -10.11
N ALA A 57 -1.47 7.53 -9.50
CA ALA A 57 -1.36 6.45 -8.53
C ALA A 57 -2.36 6.58 -7.36
N ALA A 58 -2.51 7.78 -6.80
CA ALA A 58 -3.43 8.04 -5.72
C ALA A 58 -4.90 8.03 -6.16
N ASN A 59 -5.20 8.49 -7.38
CA ASN A 59 -6.53 8.40 -7.95
C ASN A 59 -6.97 6.94 -8.11
N VAL A 60 -6.07 6.08 -8.61
CA VAL A 60 -6.35 4.64 -8.77
C VAL A 60 -6.59 3.97 -7.43
N CYS A 61 -5.80 4.27 -6.39
CA CYS A 61 -6.06 3.75 -5.04
C CYS A 61 -7.43 4.18 -4.50
N ARG A 62 -7.79 5.47 -4.59
CA ARG A 62 -9.07 6.00 -4.08
C ARG A 62 -10.31 5.45 -4.77
N ARG A 63 -10.16 4.88 -5.97
CA ARG A 63 -11.25 4.27 -6.75
C ARG A 63 -11.28 2.75 -6.62
N LEU A 64 -10.34 2.18 -5.87
CA LEU A 64 -10.26 0.74 -5.69
C LEU A 64 -11.32 0.27 -4.69
N THR A 65 -12.09 -0.74 -5.08
CA THR A 65 -13.01 -1.46 -4.20
C THR A 65 -12.58 -2.93 -4.15
N VAL A 66 -11.95 -3.34 -3.05
CA VAL A 66 -11.49 -4.73 -2.83
C VAL A 66 -11.84 -5.17 -1.42
N GLY A 67 -12.37 -6.39 -1.28
CA GLY A 67 -12.81 -6.93 0.01
C GLY A 67 -13.95 -6.13 0.65
N GLY A 68 -14.73 -5.38 -0.14
CA GLY A 68 -15.77 -4.48 0.37
C GLY A 68 -15.25 -3.16 0.95
N TYR A 69 -13.96 -2.87 0.81
CA TYR A 69 -13.32 -1.66 1.31
C TYR A 69 -13.01 -0.67 0.19
N GLU A 70 -13.19 0.62 0.48
CA GLU A 70 -13.00 1.75 -0.45
C GLU A 70 -11.98 2.79 0.08
N ASP A 71 -11.43 2.57 1.29
CA ASP A 71 -10.50 3.44 2.01
C ASP A 71 -9.03 3.17 1.65
N TRP A 72 -8.76 2.73 0.41
CA TRP A 72 -7.42 2.39 -0.06
C TRP A 72 -6.60 3.64 -0.43
N HIS A 73 -5.34 3.69 -0.02
CA HIS A 73 -4.41 4.76 -0.36
C HIS A 73 -3.04 4.27 -0.78
N VAL A 74 -2.27 5.13 -1.46
CA VAL A 74 -0.84 4.89 -1.72
C VAL A 74 -0.10 4.93 -0.38
N PRO A 75 0.79 3.98 -0.06
CA PRO A 75 1.48 3.97 1.23
C PRO A 75 2.40 5.18 1.40
N THR A 76 2.53 5.66 2.63
CA THR A 76 3.66 6.49 3.05
C THR A 76 4.93 5.64 3.12
N LEU A 77 6.09 6.29 3.19
CA LEU A 77 7.36 5.62 3.45
C LEU A 77 7.31 4.80 4.75
N LYS A 78 6.72 5.36 5.81
CA LYS A 78 6.59 4.69 7.10
C LYS A 78 5.74 3.42 7.02
N GLU A 79 4.58 3.49 6.36
CA GLU A 79 3.73 2.32 6.11
C GLU A 79 4.48 1.28 5.27
N ALA A 80 5.12 1.69 4.17
CA ALA A 80 5.83 0.76 3.29
C ALA A 80 6.97 0.02 4.01
N LEU A 81 7.76 0.72 4.84
CA LEU A 81 8.83 0.12 5.64
C LEU A 81 8.29 -0.75 6.79
N SER A 82 7.11 -0.43 7.34
CA SER A 82 6.50 -1.26 8.39
C SER A 82 6.09 -2.63 7.85
N ALA A 83 5.95 -2.82 6.54
CA ALA A 83 5.64 -4.12 5.94
C ALA A 83 6.85 -5.07 5.81
N ASN A 84 8.01 -4.76 6.41
CA ASN A 84 9.18 -5.65 6.37
C ASN A 84 8.84 -7.07 6.87
N GLY A 85 9.22 -8.10 6.10
CA GLY A 85 8.88 -9.51 6.32
C GLY A 85 7.60 -9.99 5.61
N ALA A 86 6.91 -9.11 4.86
CA ALA A 86 5.70 -9.46 4.12
C ALA A 86 5.97 -10.02 2.71
N ASP A 87 7.21 -10.31 2.32
CA ASP A 87 7.57 -10.67 0.95
C ASP A 87 6.97 -11.99 0.46
N GLU A 88 6.69 -12.93 1.36
CA GLU A 88 6.02 -14.20 1.07
C GLU A 88 4.49 -14.05 0.87
N PHE A 89 3.94 -12.88 1.21
CA PHE A 89 2.51 -12.57 1.12
C PHE A 89 2.18 -11.81 -0.17
N TRP A 90 2.90 -12.16 -1.23
CA TRP A 90 2.69 -11.69 -2.59
C TRP A 90 1.90 -12.72 -3.41
N TYR A 91 0.98 -12.24 -4.24
CA TYR A 91 0.13 -13.11 -5.07
C TYR A 91 0.94 -14.00 -6.05
N TRP A 92 2.13 -13.57 -6.50
CA TRP A 92 2.96 -14.30 -7.48
C TRP A 92 4.26 -14.89 -6.94
N GLY A 93 4.43 -14.99 -5.62
CA GLY A 93 5.42 -15.90 -5.01
C GLY A 93 6.92 -15.60 -5.17
N ASP A 94 7.34 -14.47 -5.77
CA ASP A 94 8.76 -14.10 -5.82
C ASP A 94 9.02 -12.66 -5.39
N SER A 95 10.17 -12.48 -4.72
CA SER A 95 10.74 -11.26 -4.09
C SER A 95 9.96 -9.95 -4.31
N GLY A 96 9.41 -9.40 -3.22
CA GLY A 96 8.48 -8.26 -3.24
C GLY A 96 8.89 -7.11 -4.16
N THR A 97 7.94 -6.52 -4.88
CA THR A 97 8.23 -5.53 -5.93
C THR A 97 8.67 -4.17 -5.37
N TRP A 98 9.26 -3.33 -6.23
CA TRP A 98 9.48 -1.93 -5.92
C TRP A 98 8.17 -1.17 -6.00
N ILE A 99 7.71 -0.68 -4.85
CA ILE A 99 6.46 0.06 -4.72
C ILE A 99 6.71 1.55 -4.53
N TRP A 100 5.88 2.34 -5.19
CA TRP A 100 5.81 3.77 -4.96
C TRP A 100 5.28 4.09 -3.56
N THR A 101 5.81 5.17 -2.97
CA THR A 101 5.23 5.79 -1.78
C THR A 101 4.82 7.23 -2.06
N CYS A 102 3.93 7.76 -1.22
CA CYS A 102 3.44 9.13 -1.29
C CYS A 102 4.17 10.12 -0.37
N THR A 103 5.26 9.70 0.28
CA THR A 103 6.08 10.58 1.13
C THR A 103 7.04 11.38 0.26
N PRO A 104 6.89 12.71 0.14
CA PRO A 104 7.76 13.52 -0.72
C PRO A 104 9.20 13.49 -0.23
N ASP A 105 10.16 13.75 -1.13
CA ASP A 105 11.50 14.13 -0.69
C ASP A 105 11.47 15.53 -0.04
N ILE A 106 12.31 15.75 0.96
CA ILE A 106 12.45 17.04 1.65
C ILE A 106 12.95 18.14 0.69
N ASP A 107 13.69 17.76 -0.36
CA ASP A 107 14.13 18.64 -1.43
C ASP A 107 13.22 18.47 -2.66
N GLU A 108 12.04 19.09 -2.61
CA GLU A 108 11.04 19.01 -3.69
C GLU A 108 11.57 19.47 -5.05
N ARG A 109 12.66 20.26 -5.08
CA ARG A 109 13.29 20.75 -6.33
C ARG A 109 13.83 19.61 -7.20
N ARG A 110 14.16 18.47 -6.60
CA ARG A 110 14.66 17.29 -7.32
C ARG A 110 13.53 16.53 -8.03
N GLY A 111 12.27 16.76 -7.64
CA GLY A 111 11.13 16.03 -8.18
C GLY A 111 11.21 14.52 -7.88
N GLU A 112 11.86 14.15 -6.78
CA GLU A 112 12.02 12.77 -6.34
C GLU A 112 11.00 12.40 -5.26
N THR A 113 10.77 11.09 -5.08
CA THR A 113 10.02 10.55 -3.95
C THR A 113 10.51 9.14 -3.63
N TRP A 114 10.11 8.61 -2.48
CA TRP A 114 10.61 7.34 -1.98
C TRP A 114 9.95 6.14 -2.67
N VAL A 115 10.78 5.17 -3.01
CA VAL A 115 10.40 3.84 -3.51
C VAL A 115 10.94 2.81 -2.54
N VAL A 116 10.13 1.79 -2.22
CA VAL A 116 10.47 0.75 -1.24
C VAL A 116 10.38 -0.62 -1.90
N LYS A 117 11.34 -1.50 -1.60
CA LYS A 117 11.25 -2.92 -1.95
C LYS A 117 10.27 -3.56 -0.96
N PHE A 118 9.05 -3.84 -1.40
CA PHE A 118 8.00 -4.34 -0.51
C PHE A 118 8.43 -5.62 0.22
N GLY A 119 8.09 -5.72 1.50
CA GLY A 119 8.47 -6.87 2.33
C GLY A 119 9.93 -6.85 2.79
N LYS A 120 10.71 -5.83 2.42
CA LYS A 120 12.10 -5.62 2.85
C LYS A 120 12.26 -4.22 3.46
N ASP A 121 13.36 -4.00 4.17
CA ASP A 121 13.75 -2.73 4.78
C ASP A 121 14.55 -1.81 3.84
N HIS A 122 14.40 -1.99 2.52
CA HIS A 122 15.20 -1.28 1.53
C HIS A 122 14.39 -0.20 0.81
N ALA A 123 14.90 1.03 0.81
CA ALA A 123 14.29 2.18 0.14
C ALA A 123 15.35 3.04 -0.57
N PHE A 124 14.94 3.67 -1.67
CA PHE A 124 15.76 4.68 -2.36
C PHE A 124 14.86 5.77 -2.96
N LYS A 125 15.47 6.88 -3.38
CA LYS A 125 14.77 7.98 -4.05
C LYS A 125 14.79 7.78 -5.55
N ALA A 126 13.66 8.00 -6.20
CA ALA A 126 13.56 7.97 -7.64
C ALA A 126 12.80 9.20 -8.17
N PRO A 127 13.07 9.62 -9.42
CA PRO A 127 12.27 10.64 -10.08
C PRO A 127 10.78 10.26 -10.10
N ARG A 128 9.90 11.20 -9.78
CA ARG A 128 8.43 11.01 -9.80
C ARG A 128 7.88 10.56 -11.15
N THR A 129 8.63 10.78 -12.23
CA THR A 129 8.31 10.36 -13.60
C THR A 129 8.62 8.89 -13.87
N THR A 130 9.41 8.22 -13.01
CA THR A 130 9.74 6.81 -13.20
C THR A 130 8.56 5.93 -12.79
N PRO A 131 8.11 5.01 -13.65
CA PRO A 131 6.98 4.14 -13.30
C PRO A 131 7.41 3.04 -12.32
N TYR A 132 6.69 2.88 -11.20
CA TYR A 132 6.84 1.78 -10.24
C TYR A 132 5.47 1.20 -9.87
N HIS A 133 5.48 0.04 -9.21
CA HIS A 133 4.24 -0.63 -8.81
C HIS A 133 3.52 0.18 -7.73
N VAL A 134 2.19 0.17 -7.77
CA VAL A 134 1.38 0.77 -6.72
C VAL A 134 0.67 -0.36 -5.98
N ARG A 135 1.07 -0.57 -4.73
CA ARG A 135 0.43 -1.52 -3.81
C ARG A 135 -0.35 -0.72 -2.76
N PRO A 136 -1.68 -0.62 -2.91
CA PRO A 136 -2.50 0.13 -1.97
C PRO A 136 -2.47 -0.49 -0.58
N VAL A 137 -2.61 0.39 0.41
CA VAL A 137 -2.71 0.05 1.83
C VAL A 137 -3.94 0.75 2.42
N ARG A 138 -4.52 0.16 3.46
CA ARG A 138 -5.64 0.71 4.24
C ARG A 138 -5.45 0.38 5.74
N GLY A 139 -6.34 0.87 6.58
CA GLY A 139 -6.21 0.76 8.04
C GLY A 139 -5.36 1.89 8.62
N GLN A 140 -5.05 1.82 9.91
CA GLN A 140 -4.48 2.98 10.60
C GLN A 140 -2.96 2.84 10.83
N MET A 141 -2.14 3.39 9.92
CA MET A 141 -0.87 3.97 10.37
C MET A 141 -0.32 5.14 9.53
N ARG A 142 -0.69 6.37 9.91
CA ARG A 142 -0.03 7.61 9.46
C ARG A 142 0.00 8.66 10.57
N THR A 143 1.18 9.22 10.88
CA THR A 143 1.34 10.55 11.52
C THR A 143 2.67 11.14 11.06
N ASP A 144 2.65 11.58 9.80
CA ASP A 144 3.37 12.72 9.21
C ASP A 144 3.61 12.45 7.72
N ALA A 145 2.60 12.84 6.95
CA ALA A 145 2.77 13.86 5.94
C ALA A 145 1.38 14.50 5.87
N THR A 146 1.25 15.73 6.36
CA THR A 146 0.09 16.56 6.09
C THR A 146 -0.20 16.42 4.60
N ALA A 147 -1.27 15.71 4.27
CA ALA A 147 -2.07 16.04 3.11
C ALA A 147 -2.58 17.44 3.43
N THR A 148 -1.71 18.44 3.30
CA THR A 148 -2.12 19.82 3.46
C THR A 148 -3.19 19.98 2.39
N PRO A 149 -4.44 20.29 2.77
CA PRO A 149 -5.38 20.75 1.78
C PRO A 149 -4.69 21.96 1.16
N LYS A 150 -4.53 21.99 -0.16
CA LYS A 150 -4.53 23.31 -0.80
C LYS A 150 -5.95 23.83 -0.57
N ALA A 151 -6.15 24.48 0.58
CA ALA A 151 -7.15 25.50 0.74
C ALA A 151 -6.94 26.47 -0.43
N GLY A 152 -8.06 26.81 -1.08
CA GLY A 152 -8.06 27.36 -2.41
C GLY A 152 -7.25 28.65 -2.61
N ALA A 153 -6.99 28.91 -3.88
CA ALA A 153 -6.98 30.23 -4.49
C ALA A 153 -7.67 30.10 -5.84
#